data_AF-A0A849DC01-F1
#
_entry.id   AF-A0A849DC01-F1
#
_cell.length_a   1.000
_cell.length_b   1.000
_cell.length_c   1.000
_cell.angle_alpha   90.00
_cell.angle_beta   90.00
_cell.angle_gamma   90.00
#
_symmetry.space_group_name_H-M   'P 1'
#
loop_
_entity.id
_entity.type
_entity.pdbx_description
1 polymer ?
#
loop_
_entity_poly.entity_id
_entity_poly.type
_entity_poly.pdbx_seq_one_letter_code
_entity_poly.pdbx_strand_id
1 'polypeptide(L)'
;PVALYSWSNMDTNTAIFITAYSIVVISIIADTFIKPVIIKVIKEDLLKSTIEINEIVIFFSIIAGMSTYGFWGMILGPAITSFLIAITKVYIDYNHKEQSKMTT
;
A
#
# COMPACT_ATOMS: atom_id res chain seq x y z
N PRO A 1 -14.90 17.66 -6.62
CA PRO A 1 -14.86 18.38 -7.92
C PRO A 1 -16.22 18.46 -8.62
N VAL A 2 -16.88 17.30 -8.87
CA VAL A 2 -18.17 17.24 -9.59
C VAL A 2 -19.31 17.90 -8.82
N ALA A 3 -19.45 17.64 -7.51
CA ALA A 3 -20.48 18.28 -6.68
C ALA A 3 -20.33 19.82 -6.60
N LEU A 4 -19.09 20.30 -6.50
CA LEU A 4 -18.79 21.74 -6.50
C LEU A 4 -19.14 22.39 -7.85
N TYR A 5 -18.86 21.68 -8.95
CA TYR A 5 -19.22 22.14 -10.29
C TYR A 5 -20.74 22.21 -10.48
N SER A 6 -21.50 21.22 -9.99
CA SER A 6 -22.97 21.24 -10.06
C SER A 6 -23.59 22.32 -9.18
N TRP A 7 -22.95 22.69 -8.06
CA TRP A 7 -23.43 23.77 -7.20
C TRP A 7 -23.28 25.15 -7.87
N SER A 8 -22.21 25.35 -8.64
CA SER A 8 -21.93 26.64 -9.29
C SER A 8 -22.64 26.84 -10.63
N ASN A 9 -22.95 25.77 -11.38
CA ASN A 9 -23.41 25.88 -12.78
C ASN A 9 -24.76 25.22 -13.08
N MET A 10 -25.31 24.44 -12.15
CA MET A 10 -26.55 23.69 -12.37
C MET A 10 -27.60 24.05 -11.32
N ASP A 11 -27.80 23.18 -10.33
CA ASP A 11 -28.85 23.33 -9.32
C ASP A 11 -28.39 22.79 -7.96
N THR A 12 -28.84 23.46 -6.89
CA THR A 12 -28.40 23.18 -5.52
C THR A 12 -28.87 21.80 -5.05
N ASN A 13 -30.08 21.37 -5.46
CA ASN A 13 -30.58 20.03 -5.11
C ASN A 13 -29.73 18.91 -5.72
N THR A 14 -29.30 19.09 -6.98
CA THR A 14 -28.45 18.13 -7.67
C THR A 14 -27.08 18.02 -6.99
N ALA A 15 -26.51 19.15 -6.56
CA ALA A 15 -25.24 19.16 -5.83
C ALA A 15 -25.31 18.45 -4.48
N ILE A 16 -26.39 18.66 -3.72
CA ILE A 16 -26.63 17.98 -2.44
C ILE A 16 -26.78 16.47 -2.67
N PHE A 17 -27.55 16.06 -3.68
CA PHE A 17 -27.75 14.64 -4.00
C PHE A 17 -26.44 13.94 -4.37
N ILE A 18 -25.62 14.53 -5.25
CA ILE A 18 -24.32 13.96 -5.65
C ILE A 18 -23.38 13.87 -4.44
N THR A 19 -23.37 14.88 -3.58
CA THR A 19 -22.53 14.90 -2.38
C THR A 19 -22.94 13.79 -1.41
N ALA A 20 -24.23 13.69 -1.11
CA ALA A 20 -24.76 12.66 -0.22
C ALA A 20 -24.52 11.25 -0.77
N TYR A 21 -24.81 11.03 -2.06
CA TYR A 21 -24.57 9.75 -2.72
C TYR A 21 -23.09 9.34 -2.69
N SER A 22 -22.19 10.27 -2.99
CA SER A 22 -20.75 10.00 -2.99
C SER A 22 -20.26 9.63 -1.59
N ILE A 23 -20.67 10.35 -0.54
CA ILE A 23 -20.29 10.04 0.84
C ILE A 23 -20.78 8.65 1.22
N VAL A 24 -22.06 8.35 0.98
CA VAL A 24 -22.65 7.04 1.32
C VAL A 24 -21.94 5.91 0.57
N VAL A 25 -21.72 6.05 -0.73
CA VAL A 25 -21.10 5.01 -1.55
C VAL A 25 -19.63 4.81 -1.19
N ILE A 26 -18.85 5.86 -0.97
CA ILE A 26 -17.45 5.73 -0.58
C ILE A 26 -17.34 5.10 0.82
N SER A 27 -18.08 5.60 1.79
CA SER A 27 -18.02 5.08 3.17
C SER A 27 -18.53 3.64 3.29
N ILE A 28 -19.55 3.26 2.53
CA ILE A 28 -20.07 1.89 2.56
C ILE A 28 -19.23 1.01 1.64
N ILE A 29 -19.22 1.26 0.34
CA ILE A 29 -18.60 0.35 -0.62
C ILE A 29 -17.07 0.38 -0.53
N ALA A 30 -16.46 1.57 -0.58
CA ALA A 30 -14.99 1.65 -0.55
C ALA A 30 -14.43 1.28 0.82
N ASP A 31 -14.95 1.90 1.89
CA ASP A 31 -14.36 1.74 3.21
C ASP A 31 -14.81 0.47 3.95
N THR A 32 -16.04 -0.02 3.73
CA THR A 32 -16.58 -1.19 4.45
C THR A 32 -16.42 -2.50 3.67
N PHE A 33 -16.42 -2.49 2.33
CA PHE A 33 -16.32 -3.73 1.55
C PHE A 33 -14.96 -3.88 0.86
N ILE A 34 -14.50 -2.86 0.15
CA ILE A 34 -13.29 -2.96 -0.67
C ILE A 34 -12.04 -3.07 0.21
N LYS A 35 -11.92 -2.24 1.26
CA LYS A 35 -10.80 -2.32 2.21
C LYS A 35 -10.61 -3.72 2.81
N PRO A 36 -11.60 -4.39 3.43
CA PRO A 36 -11.39 -5.72 4.01
C PRO A 36 -11.12 -6.81 2.98
N VAL A 37 -11.68 -6.72 1.76
CA VAL A 37 -11.37 -7.67 0.68
C VAL A 37 -9.90 -7.54 0.26
N ILE A 38 -9.42 -6.31 0.04
CA ILE A 38 -8.01 -6.05 -0.28
C ILE A 38 -7.10 -6.54 0.85
N ILE A 39 -7.43 -6.25 2.11
CA ILE A 39 -6.64 -6.70 3.27
C ILE A 39 -6.59 -8.24 3.34
N LYS A 40 -7.71 -8.94 3.11
CA LYS A 40 -7.74 -10.41 3.11
C LYS A 40 -6.81 -10.99 2.03
N VAL A 41 -6.92 -10.50 0.79
CA VAL A 41 -6.10 -10.96 -0.33
C VAL A 41 -4.61 -10.74 -0.06
N ILE A 42 -4.23 -9.53 0.39
CA ILE A 42 -2.83 -9.23 0.71
C ILE A 42 -2.33 -10.12 1.87
N LYS A 43 -3.15 -10.35 2.90
CA LYS A 43 -2.74 -11.12 4.07
C LYS A 43 -2.62 -12.62 3.81
N GLU A 44 -3.52 -13.21 3.04
CA GLU A 44 -3.46 -14.64 2.70
C GLU A 44 -2.31 -14.97 1.74
N ASP A 45 -2.04 -14.09 0.77
CA ASP A 45 -1.10 -14.39 -0.32
C ASP A 45 0.33 -13.86 -0.10
N LEU A 46 0.53 -12.76 0.66
CA LEU A 46 1.83 -12.06 0.71
C LEU A 46 2.54 -12.07 2.07
N LEU A 47 1.83 -12.25 3.20
CA LEU A 47 2.38 -11.98 4.55
C LEU A 47 2.92 -13.20 5.32
N LYS A 48 3.14 -14.36 4.69
CA LYS A 48 3.66 -15.56 5.37
C LYS A 48 5.15 -15.51 5.77
N SER A 49 5.85 -14.39 5.58
CA SER A 49 7.25 -14.24 5.95
C SER A 49 7.44 -13.05 6.90
N THR A 50 7.63 -13.33 8.18
CA THR A 50 7.98 -12.35 9.19
C THR A 50 9.48 -12.08 9.11
N ILE A 51 9.89 -11.27 8.15
CA ILE A 51 11.22 -10.64 8.20
C ILE A 51 11.11 -9.54 9.25
N GLU A 52 11.88 -9.64 10.33
CA GLU A 52 11.99 -8.59 11.33
C GLU A 52 12.71 -7.39 10.70
N ILE A 53 11.95 -6.43 10.18
CA ILE A 53 12.47 -5.18 9.64
C ILE A 53 12.36 -4.13 10.73
N ASN A 54 13.48 -3.49 11.05
CA ASN A 54 13.54 -2.42 12.05
C ASN A 54 12.60 -1.26 11.68
N GLU A 55 11.93 -0.71 12.68
CA GLU A 55 10.95 0.37 12.57
C GLU A 55 11.53 1.65 11.94
N ILE A 56 12.82 1.93 12.16
CA ILE A 56 13.52 3.06 11.54
C ILE A 56 13.57 2.91 10.01
N VAL A 57 13.79 1.69 9.52
CA VAL A 57 13.81 1.42 8.07
C VAL A 57 12.42 1.65 7.49
N ILE A 58 11.37 1.15 8.16
CA ILE A 58 9.98 1.37 7.76
C ILE A 58 9.65 2.87 7.72
N PHE A 59 10.08 3.64 8.73
CA PHE A 59 9.85 5.07 8.80
C PHE A 59 10.46 5.83 7.60
N PHE A 60 11.73 5.57 7.28
CA PHE A 60 12.37 6.19 6.12
C PHE A 60 11.74 5.73 4.79
N SER A 61 11.36 4.47 4.67
CA SER A 61 10.66 3.95 3.50
C SER A 61 9.29 4.62 3.30
N ILE A 62 8.55 4.93 4.36
CA ILE A 62 7.29 5.69 4.29
C ILE A 62 7.56 7.11 3.81
N ILE A 63 8.53 7.83 4.38
CA ILE A 63 8.84 9.21 3.97
C ILE A 63 9.29 9.26 2.50
N ALA A 64 10.20 8.38 2.10
CA ALA A 64 10.67 8.29 0.73
C ALA A 64 9.55 7.91 -0.24
N GLY A 65 8.75 6.90 0.12
CA GLY A 65 7.61 6.46 -0.66
C GLY A 65 6.58 7.57 -0.85
N MET A 66 6.25 8.31 0.22
CA MET A 66 5.33 9.44 0.14
C MET A 66 5.82 10.55 -0.78
N SER A 67 7.14 10.81 -0.78
CA SER A 67 7.76 11.79 -1.68
C SER A 67 7.61 11.42 -3.16
N THR A 68 7.73 10.13 -3.50
CA THR A 68 7.69 9.66 -4.91
C THR A 68 6.29 9.32 -5.40
N TYR A 69 5.48 8.65 -4.59
CA TYR A 69 4.17 8.08 -4.98
C TYR A 69 2.98 8.76 -4.29
N GLY A 70 3.21 9.84 -3.55
CA GLY A 70 2.17 10.54 -2.79
C GLY A 70 1.58 9.66 -1.68
N PHE A 71 0.29 9.78 -1.44
CA PHE A 71 -0.39 9.05 -0.35
C PHE A 71 -0.17 7.52 -0.40
N TRP A 72 -0.18 6.92 -1.60
CA TRP A 72 0.04 5.48 -1.79
C TRP A 72 1.47 5.03 -1.43
N GLY A 73 2.41 5.98 -1.39
CA GLY A 73 3.77 5.78 -0.97
C GLY A 73 3.95 5.27 0.45
N MET A 74 2.98 5.53 1.34
CA MET A 74 3.00 5.01 2.71
C MET A 74 2.94 3.48 2.77
N ILE A 75 2.23 2.85 1.83
CA ILE A 75 2.11 1.39 1.74
C ILE A 75 3.18 0.82 0.82
N LEU A 76 3.38 1.46 -0.34
CA LEU A 76 4.32 0.98 -1.37
C LEU A 76 5.79 1.10 -0.92
N GLY A 77 6.16 2.15 -0.20
CA GLY A 77 7.54 2.38 0.24
C GLY A 77 8.11 1.19 1.05
N PRO A 78 7.51 0.83 2.19
CA PRO A 78 7.95 -0.31 2.99
C PRO A 78 7.88 -1.64 2.24
N ALA A 79 6.88 -1.85 1.38
CA ALA A 79 6.75 -3.08 0.60
C ALA A 79 7.91 -3.28 -0.38
N ILE A 80 8.29 -2.23 -1.12
CA ILE A 80 9.40 -2.26 -2.07
C ILE A 80 10.73 -2.48 -1.33
N THR A 81 10.96 -1.80 -0.21
CA THR A 81 12.16 -1.99 0.61
C THR A 81 12.25 -3.41 1.16
N SER A 82 11.14 -3.97 1.65
CA SER A 82 11.07 -5.35 2.16
C SER A 82 11.40 -6.36 1.06
N PHE A 83 10.87 -6.14 -0.14
CA PHE A 83 11.14 -6.99 -1.29
C PHE A 83 12.62 -6.96 -1.72
N LEU A 84 13.23 -5.77 -1.73
CA LEU A 84 14.66 -5.61 -1.98
C LEU A 84 15.49 -6.41 -0.96
N ILE A 85 15.20 -6.23 0.34
CA ILE A 85 15.90 -6.94 1.43
C ILE A 85 15.75 -8.47 1.27
N ALA A 86 14.55 -8.94 0.90
CA ALA A 86 14.31 -10.36 0.68
C ALA A 86 15.18 -10.93 -0.46
N ILE A 87 15.28 -10.24 -1.59
CA ILE A 87 16.15 -10.65 -2.71
C ILE A 87 17.61 -10.64 -2.28
N THR A 88 18.06 -9.58 -1.60
CA THR A 88 19.44 -9.48 -1.10
C THR A 88 19.78 -10.62 -0.17
N LYS A 89 18.87 -10.99 0.74
CA LYS A 89 19.06 -12.12 1.66
C LYS A 89 19.18 -13.45 0.91
N VAL A 90 18.30 -13.70 -0.06
CA VAL A 90 18.37 -14.90 -0.91
C VAL A 90 19.71 -14.98 -1.65
N TYR A 91 20.22 -13.86 -2.17
CA TYR A 91 21.51 -13.81 -2.85
C TYR A 91 22.68 -14.13 -1.89
N ILE A 92 22.69 -13.53 -0.70
CA ILE A 92 23.72 -13.79 0.31
C ILE A 92 23.71 -15.25 0.74
N ASP A 93 22.52 -15.80 1.02
CA ASP A 93 22.35 -17.19 1.45
C ASP A 93 22.80 -18.18 0.35
N TYR A 94 22.53 -17.86 -0.92
CA TYR A 94 22.98 -18.65 -2.06
C TYR A 94 24.51 -18.65 -2.18
N ASN A 95 25.13 -17.47 -2.15
CA ASN A 95 26.59 -17.33 -2.27
C ASN A 95 27.34 -18.00 -1.09
N HIS A 96 26.78 -17.93 0.12
CA HIS A 96 27.35 -18.60 1.29
C HIS A 96 27.29 -20.14 1.14
N LYS A 97 26.20 -20.69 0.60
CA LYS A 97 26.11 -22.14 0.31
C LYS A 97 27.14 -22.56 -0.73
N GLU A 98 27.37 -21.74 -1.75
CA GLU A 98 28.35 -22.03 -2.80
C GLU A 98 29.78 -22.08 -2.26
N GLN A 99 30.17 -21.11 -1.40
CA GLN A 99 31.49 -21.13 -0.74
C GLN A 99 31.68 -22.32 0.22
N SER A 100 30.61 -22.76 0.91
CA SER A 100 30.68 -23.93 1.80
C SER A 100 30.93 -25.25 1.05
N LYS A 101 30.51 -25.34 -0.23
CA LYS A 101 30.76 -26.53 -1.07
C LYS A 101 32.18 -26.58 -1.66
N MET A 102 32.87 -25.44 -1.77
CA MET A 102 34.24 -25.39 -2.31
C MET A 102 35.32 -25.64 -1.25
N THR A 103 34.94 -25.57 0.03
CA THR A 103 35.84 -25.74 1.18
C THR A 103 35.76 -27.15 1.81
N THR A 104 34.92 -28.05 1.28
CA THR A 104 34.84 -29.48 1.62
C THR A 104 35.26 -30.31 0.41
#